data_AF-A0A3N4M328-F1
#
_entry.id   AF-A0A3N4M328-F1
#
_cell.length_a   1.000
_cell.length_b   1.000
_cell.length_c   1.000
_cell.angle_alpha   90.00
_cell.angle_beta   90.00
_cell.angle_gamma   90.00
#
_symmetry.space_group_name_H-M   'P 1'
#
loop_
_entity.id
_entity.type
_entity.pdbx_description
1 polymer ?
#
loop_
_entity_poly.entity_id
_entity_poly.type
_entity_poly.pdbx_seq_one_letter_code
_entity_poly.pdbx_strand_id
1 'polypeptide(L)'
;IDRISVTEEKFLIIIEAKSRSLGEALKQCCLAMKDARDTNGGGYVYGFITTGESWRLITYNGQFHMTDKMDLLLDRMHDRKEKWMKDHSVLVDCIWFALGNGGTVEEKEVV
;
A
#
# COMPACT_ATOMS: atom_id res chain seq x y z
N ILE A 1 26.32 9.24 28.39
CA ILE A 1 25.96 9.97 27.16
C ILE A 1 25.04 9.03 26.40
N ASP A 2 23.73 9.25 26.49
CA ASP A 2 22.76 8.43 25.77
C ASP A 2 22.62 8.96 24.35
N ARG A 3 22.89 8.09 23.38
CA ARG A 3 22.73 8.37 21.97
C ARG A 3 21.36 7.84 21.55
N ILE A 4 20.39 8.73 21.40
CA ILE A 4 19.12 8.40 20.75
C ILE A 4 19.40 8.36 19.25
N SER A 5 19.61 7.17 18.69
CA SER A 5 19.53 6.98 17.24
C SER A 5 18.07 6.72 16.89
N VAL A 6 17.46 7.66 16.16
CA VAL A 6 16.18 7.41 15.48
C VAL A 6 16.48 6.48 14.30
N THR A 7 16.33 5.18 14.53
CA THR A 7 16.44 4.11 13.51
C THR A 7 15.08 3.69 12.97
N GLU A 8 14.02 4.48 13.19
CA GLU A 8 12.69 4.18 12.68
C GLU A 8 12.53 4.85 11.30
N GLU A 9 12.69 4.05 10.25
CA GLU A 9 12.15 4.43 8.93
C GLU A 9 10.65 4.70 9.10
N LYS A 10 10.20 5.85 8.61
CA LYS A 10 8.81 6.30 8.78
C LYS A 10 7.97 5.78 7.63
N PHE A 11 7.08 4.84 7.93
CA PHE A 11 6.19 4.27 6.94
C PHE A 11 4.83 4.95 6.99
N LEU A 12 4.38 5.39 5.81
CA LEU A 12 3.16 6.15 5.66
C LEU A 12 2.27 5.44 4.65
N ILE A 13 1.17 4.89 5.14
CA ILE A 13 0.12 4.27 4.32
C ILE A 13 -0.97 5.31 4.10
N ILE A 14 -1.31 5.53 2.84
CA ILE A 14 -2.39 6.43 2.44
C ILE A 14 -3.46 5.61 1.74
N ILE A 15 -4.69 5.66 2.23
CA ILE A 15 -5.84 5.01 1.58
C ILE A 15 -6.83 6.10 1.21
N GLU A 16 -7.04 6.29 -0.09
CA GLU A 16 -8.00 7.26 -0.61
C GLU A 16 -9.19 6.54 -1.23
N ALA A 17 -10.33 6.65 -0.56
CA ALA A 17 -11.59 6.04 -1.01
C ALA A 17 -12.48 7.10 -1.69
N LYS A 18 -12.96 6.79 -2.89
CA LYS A 18 -13.94 7.62 -3.61
C LYS A 18 -14.98 6.73 -4.28
N SER A 19 -16.24 6.90 -3.90
CA SER A 19 -17.36 6.09 -4.40
C SER A 19 -17.75 6.36 -5.86
N ARG A 20 -17.31 7.47 -6.45
CA ARG A 20 -17.73 7.90 -7.81
C ARG A 20 -16.61 8.06 -8.84
N SER A 21 -15.36 8.28 -8.42
CA SER A 21 -14.24 8.54 -9.34
C SER A 21 -12.91 8.08 -8.78
N LEU A 22 -12.33 7.06 -9.41
CA LEU A 22 -10.96 6.62 -9.14
C LEU A 22 -9.92 7.65 -9.59
N GLY A 23 -10.22 8.47 -10.60
CA GLY A 23 -9.29 9.51 -11.06
C GLY A 23 -9.07 10.61 -10.03
N GLU A 24 -10.11 10.98 -9.28
CA GLU A 24 -10.00 11.93 -8.18
C GLU A 24 -9.23 11.33 -6.99
N ALA A 25 -9.51 10.06 -6.64
CA ALA A 25 -8.75 9.33 -5.62
C ALA A 25 -7.27 9.22 -5.98
N LEU A 26 -6.96 8.91 -7.24
CA LEU A 26 -5.59 8.81 -7.75
C LEU A 26 -4.84 10.13 -7.59
N LYS A 27 -5.44 11.25 -8.00
CA LYS A 27 -4.81 12.57 -7.88
C LYS A 27 -4.50 12.89 -6.41
N GLN A 28 -5.47 12.71 -5.52
CA GLN A 28 -5.31 13.02 -4.10
C GLN A 28 -4.27 12.10 -3.44
N CYS A 29 -4.34 10.80 -3.70
CA CYS A 29 -3.38 9.83 -3.20
C CYS A 29 -1.95 10.15 -3.66
N CYS A 30 -1.73 10.38 -4.96
CA CYS A 30 -0.39 10.68 -5.48
C CYS A 30 0.21 11.96 -4.90
N LEU A 31 -0.60 13.01 -4.71
CA LEU A 31 -0.14 14.27 -4.09
C LEU A 31 0.30 14.04 -2.64
N ALA A 32 -0.51 13.34 -1.85
CA ALA A 32 -0.19 13.02 -0.46
C ALA A 32 1.05 12.11 -0.36
N MET A 33 1.21 11.14 -1.26
CA MET A 33 2.38 10.26 -1.30
C MET A 33 3.67 11.03 -1.62
N LYS A 34 3.60 11.97 -2.57
CA LYS A 34 4.74 12.82 -2.91
C LYS A 34 5.15 13.69 -1.71
N ASP A 35 4.18 14.38 -1.12
CA ASP A 35 4.40 15.24 0.05
C ASP A 35 4.99 14.46 1.23
N ALA A 36 4.46 13.27 1.51
CA ALA A 36 4.97 12.37 2.53
C ALA A 36 6.42 11.96 2.29
N ARG A 37 6.78 11.60 1.05
CA ARG A 37 8.15 11.20 0.71
C ARG A 37 9.13 12.37 0.81
N ASP A 38 8.76 13.51 0.23
CA ASP A 38 9.61 14.70 0.20
C ASP A 38 9.89 15.21 1.62
N THR A 39 8.87 15.16 2.49
CA THR A 39 8.98 15.55 3.90
C THR A 39 9.84 14.57 4.72
N ASN A 40 9.77 13.27 4.43
CA ASN A 40 10.54 12.25 5.16
C ASN A 40 11.94 11.99 4.58
N GLY A 41 12.36 12.72 3.54
CA GLY A 41 13.71 12.65 2.99
C GLY A 41 13.97 11.44 2.09
N GLY A 42 12.93 10.76 1.59
CA GLY A 42 13.06 9.64 0.65
C GLY A 42 12.27 8.39 1.05
N GLY A 43 12.76 7.22 0.62
CA GLY A 43 12.14 5.92 0.88
C GLY A 43 10.98 5.55 -0.05
N TYR A 44 10.31 4.43 0.27
CA TYR A 44 9.08 3.98 -0.38
C TYR A 44 7.86 4.50 0.36
N VAL A 45 6.89 5.01 -0.40
CA VAL A 45 5.55 5.33 0.08
C VAL A 45 4.54 4.43 -0.63
N TYR A 46 3.60 3.87 0.11
CA TYR A 46 2.57 2.98 -0.39
C TYR A 46 1.20 3.67 -0.29
N GLY A 47 0.43 3.64 -1.37
CA GLY A 47 -0.89 4.24 -1.44
C GLY A 47 -1.90 3.27 -2.04
N PHE A 48 -3.14 3.31 -1.56
CA PHE A 48 -4.24 2.56 -2.15
C PHE A 48 -5.33 3.51 -2.62
N ILE A 49 -5.89 3.23 -3.79
CA ILE A 49 -7.12 3.87 -4.26
C ILE A 49 -8.22 2.84 -4.36
N THR A 50 -9.43 3.21 -3.93
CA THR A 50 -10.56 2.28 -3.93
C THR A 50 -11.92 2.94 -4.15
N THR A 51 -12.82 2.22 -4.83
CA THR A 51 -14.28 2.51 -4.85
C THR A 51 -15.06 1.71 -3.82
N GLY A 52 -14.37 0.90 -3.01
CA GLY A 52 -14.94 -0.17 -2.19
C GLY A 52 -14.81 -1.52 -2.88
N GLU A 53 -15.38 -1.65 -4.09
CA GLU A 53 -15.35 -2.91 -4.87
C GLU A 53 -14.02 -3.14 -5.58
N SER A 54 -13.45 -2.08 -6.17
CA SER A 54 -12.21 -2.13 -6.93
C SER A 54 -11.09 -1.42 -6.18
N TRP A 55 -9.93 -2.05 -6.11
CA TRP A 55 -8.74 -1.56 -5.44
C TRP A 55 -7.54 -1.53 -6.39
N ARG A 56 -6.62 -0.58 -6.17
CA ARG A 56 -5.29 -0.55 -6.81
C ARG A 56 -4.25 -0.11 -5.79
N LEU A 57 -3.08 -0.75 -5.81
CA LEU A 57 -1.90 -0.32 -5.05
C LEU A 57 -1.06 0.61 -5.93
N ILE A 58 -0.52 1.65 -5.30
CA ILE A 58 0.44 2.60 -5.85
C ILE A 58 1.68 2.54 -4.97
N THR A 59 2.86 2.45 -5.59
CA THR A 59 4.14 2.60 -4.90
C THR A 59 4.87 3.83 -5.43
N TYR A 60 5.57 4.53 -4.54
CA TYR A 60 6.33 5.72 -4.88
C TYR A 60 7.68 5.75 -4.18
N ASN A 61 8.76 5.69 -4.96
CA ASN A 61 10.14 5.83 -4.48
C ASN A 61 10.88 7.01 -5.14
N GLY A 62 10.13 7.94 -5.74
CA GLY A 62 10.61 8.93 -6.71
C GLY A 62 9.98 8.71 -8.09
N GLN A 63 9.55 7.48 -8.38
CA GLN A 63 8.74 7.13 -9.54
C GLN A 63 7.47 6.40 -9.10
N PHE A 64 6.33 6.74 -9.72
CA PHE A 64 5.06 6.08 -9.45
C PHE A 64 4.95 4.77 -10.21
N HIS A 65 4.59 3.71 -9.51
CA HIS A 65 4.16 2.44 -10.10
C HIS A 65 2.77 2.11 -9.57
N MET A 66 1.93 1.50 -10.40
CA MET A 66 0.57 1.13 -10.03
C MET A 66 0.27 -0.27 -10.51
N THR A 67 -0.39 -1.06 -9.67
CA THR A 67 -0.82 -2.42 -10.02
C THR A 67 -2.04 -2.38 -10.93
N ASP A 68 -2.32 -3.52 -11.55
CA ASP A 68 -3.64 -3.76 -12.15
C ASP A 68 -4.75 -3.67 -11.09
N LYS A 69 -5.98 -3.49 -11.59
CA LYS A 69 -7.18 -3.41 -10.76
C LYS A 69 -7.45 -4.77 -10.11
N MET A 70 -7.71 -4.74 -8.80
CA MET A 70 -8.15 -5.90 -8.02
C MET A 70 -9.62 -5.70 -7.64
N ASP A 71 -10.51 -6.56 -8.10
CA ASP A 71 -11.94 -6.51 -7.73
C ASP A 71 -12.19 -7.43 -6.54
N LEU A 72 -12.42 -6.86 -5.36
CA LEU A 72 -12.41 -7.62 -4.09
C LEU A 72 -13.80 -8.02 -3.60
N LEU A 73 -14.85 -7.43 -4.15
CA LEU A 73 -16.22 -7.81 -3.83
C LEU A 73 -16.72 -8.81 -4.88
N LEU A 74 -17.03 -10.02 -4.42
CA LEU A 74 -17.68 -11.06 -5.20
C LEU A 74 -19.14 -11.18 -4.80
N ASP A 75 -20.03 -11.47 -5.75
CA ASP A 75 -21.38 -11.89 -5.41
C ASP A 75 -21.34 -13.18 -4.57
N ARG A 76 -22.09 -13.19 -3.46
CA ARG A 76 -22.19 -14.30 -2.51
C ARG A 76 -20.85 -14.69 -1.86
N MET A 77 -20.16 -13.70 -1.29
CA MET A 77 -18.93 -13.88 -0.50
C MET A 77 -18.99 -15.05 0.50
N HIS A 78 -20.12 -15.24 1.18
CA HIS A 78 -20.30 -16.31 2.16
C HIS A 78 -20.09 -17.70 1.54
N ASP A 79 -20.69 -17.94 0.37
CA ASP A 79 -20.63 -19.21 -0.35
C ASP A 79 -19.30 -19.39 -1.10
N ARG A 80 -18.52 -18.31 -1.24
CA ARG A 80 -17.31 -18.25 -2.06
C ARG A 80 -16.05 -17.94 -1.27
N LYS A 81 -16.06 -18.15 0.05
CA LYS A 81 -14.93 -17.86 0.94
C LYS A 81 -13.60 -18.42 0.44
N GLU A 82 -13.55 -19.70 0.06
CA GLU A 82 -12.30 -20.34 -0.40
C GLU A 82 -11.78 -19.73 -1.70
N LYS A 83 -12.69 -19.45 -2.64
CA LYS A 83 -12.35 -18.75 -3.89
C LYS A 83 -11.88 -17.33 -3.62
N TRP A 84 -12.53 -16.62 -2.71
CA TRP A 84 -12.11 -15.28 -2.31
C TRP A 84 -10.72 -15.30 -1.70
N MET A 85 -10.47 -16.19 -0.73
CA MET A 85 -9.15 -16.36 -0.12
C MET A 85 -8.08 -16.69 -1.16
N LYS A 86 -8.36 -17.55 -2.13
CA LYS A 86 -7.41 -17.92 -3.17
C LYS A 86 -7.09 -16.78 -4.15
N ASP A 87 -8.14 -16.10 -4.61
CA ASP A 87 -8.03 -15.17 -5.74
C ASP A 87 -7.82 -13.71 -5.27
N HIS A 88 -8.10 -13.39 -4.00
CA HIS A 88 -8.18 -12.01 -3.49
C HIS A 88 -7.40 -11.78 -2.19
N SER A 89 -6.73 -12.79 -1.62
CA SER A 89 -5.79 -12.59 -0.50
C SER A 89 -4.67 -11.63 -0.84
N VAL A 90 -4.40 -11.42 -2.13
CA VAL A 90 -3.40 -10.47 -2.63
C VAL A 90 -3.55 -9.07 -2.01
N LEU A 91 -4.76 -8.60 -1.69
CA LEU A 91 -4.90 -7.33 -0.96
C LEU A 91 -4.28 -7.42 0.44
N VAL A 92 -4.60 -8.49 1.18
CA VAL A 92 -4.07 -8.73 2.52
C VAL A 92 -2.55 -8.85 2.45
N ASP A 93 -2.03 -9.58 1.47
CA ASP A 93 -0.59 -9.73 1.24
C ASP A 93 0.06 -8.39 0.87
N CYS A 94 -0.60 -7.54 0.07
CA CYS A 94 -0.12 -6.20 -0.27
C CYS A 94 -0.11 -5.26 0.94
N ILE A 95 -1.15 -5.28 1.77
CA ILE A 95 -1.21 -4.47 3.00
C ILE A 95 -0.14 -4.98 3.98
N TRP A 96 -0.03 -6.30 4.14
CA TRP A 96 0.99 -6.93 4.96
C TRP A 96 2.40 -6.58 4.48
N PHE A 97 2.66 -6.63 3.18
CA PHE A 97 3.93 -6.23 2.57
C PHE A 97 4.23 -4.74 2.78
N ALA A 98 3.24 -3.86 2.57
CA ALA A 98 3.40 -2.43 2.81
C ALA A 98 3.71 -2.12 4.29
N LEU A 99 3.12 -2.88 5.22
CA LEU A 99 3.40 -2.81 6.65
C LEU A 99 4.73 -3.49 7.04
N GLY A 100 5.12 -4.56 6.34
CA GLY A 100 6.22 -5.45 6.69
C GLY A 100 7.56 -5.05 6.10
N ASN A 101 7.60 -4.58 4.84
CA ASN A 101 8.74 -3.76 4.37
C ASN A 101 8.78 -2.40 5.06
N GLY A 102 7.70 -2.10 5.79
CA GLY A 102 7.58 -1.08 6.80
C GLY A 102 8.32 -1.32 8.11
N GLY A 103 9.19 -2.33 8.17
CA GLY A 103 9.99 -2.59 9.35
C GLY A 103 11.06 -3.60 9.01
N THR A 104 12.29 -3.10 8.83
CA THR A 104 13.54 -3.89 8.78
C THR A 104 13.41 -5.25 8.12
N VAL A 105 13.67 -5.31 6.82
CA VAL A 105 14.29 -6.53 6.28
C VAL A 105 15.75 -6.48 6.72
N GLU A 106 16.10 -7.21 7.78
CA GLU A 106 17.49 -7.67 7.92
C GLU A 106 17.78 -8.53 6.69
N GLU A 107 18.67 -8.04 5.82
CA GLU A 107 19.31 -8.88 4.82
C GLU A 107 19.99 -10.02 5.57
N LYS A 108 19.41 -11.22 5.48
CA LYS A 108 20.17 -12.42 5.80
C LYS A 108 21.20 -12.59 4.70
N GLU A 109 22.45 -12.25 5.00
CA GLU A 109 23.60 -12.75 4.25
C GLU A 109 23.45 -14.27 4.15
N VAL A 110 23.31 -14.75 2.92
CA VAL A 110 23.43 -16.17 2.62
C VAL A 110 24.92 -16.46 2.60
N VAL A 111 25.39 -17.14 3.66
CA VAL A 111 26.73 -17.74 3.74
C VAL A 111 26.79 -18.98 2.86
#